data_AF-A0AA38BMN4-F1
#
_entry.id   AF-A0AA38BMN4-F1
#
_cell.length_a   1.000
_cell.length_b   1.000
_cell.length_c   1.000
_cell.angle_alpha   90.00
_cell.angle_beta   90.00
_cell.angle_gamma   90.00
#
_symmetry.space_group_name_H-M   'P 1'
#
loop_
_entity.id
_entity.type
_entity.pdbx_description
1 polymer ?
#
loop_
_entity_poly.entity_id
_entity_poly.type
_entity_poly.pdbx_seq_one_letter_code
_entity_poly.pdbx_strand_id
1 'polypeptide(L)' 'STLAAVLTQEDSDKHELPIAFMSYILKNHELKYTMMEKHAFAVVKAVKQFRFYILNSHST' A
#
# COMPACT_ATOMS: atom_id res chain seq x y z
N SER A 1 -12.32 -3.38 -11.46
CA SER A 1 -11.69 -2.21 -10.81
C SER A 1 -10.61 -2.73 -9.88
N THR A 2 -9.44 -2.10 -9.89
CA THR A 2 -8.23 -2.58 -9.21
C THR A 2 -7.67 -1.46 -8.35
N LEU A 3 -7.18 -1.82 -7.17
CA LEU A 3 -6.41 -0.93 -6.31
C LEU A 3 -4.93 -1.30 -6.41
N ALA A 4 -4.07 -0.29 -6.40
CA ALA A 4 -2.63 -0.48 -6.40
C ALA A 4 -1.99 0.47 -5.38
N ALA A 5 -0.88 0.04 -4.81
CA ALA A 5 -0.06 0.85 -3.93
C ALA A 5 1.42 0.48 -4.13
N VAL A 6 2.30 1.46 -3.90
CA VAL A 6 3.75 1.31 -3.92
C VAL A 6 4.27 1.78 -2.57
N LEU A 7 5.13 0.98 -1.95
CA LEU A 7 5.91 1.41 -0.81
C LEU A 7 7.26 1.90 -1.31
N THR A 8 7.59 3.14 -0.98
CA THR A 8 8.91 3.74 -1.25
C THR A 8 9.69 3.90 0.05
N GLN A 9 11.02 3.95 -0.08
CA GLN A 9 11.94 4.30 0.98
C GLN A 9 12.95 5.31 0.44
N GLU A 10 13.27 6.32 1.24
CA GLU A 10 14.29 7.31 0.90
C GLU A 10 15.70 6.69 1.07
N ASP A 11 16.56 6.88 0.07
CA ASP A 11 17.98 6.52 0.16
C ASP A 11 18.85 7.65 0.76
N SER A 12 20.14 7.40 0.92
CA SER A 12 21.11 8.38 1.45
C SER A 12 21.19 9.67 0.61
N ASP A 13 20.79 9.61 -0.66
CA ASP A 13 20.81 10.70 -1.63
C ASP A 13 19.43 11.36 -1.81
N LYS A 14 18.47 11.03 -0.93
CA LYS A 14 17.08 11.53 -0.92
C LYS A 14 16.23 11.11 -2.12
N HIS A 15 16.56 10.00 -2.76
CA HIS A 15 15.71 9.42 -3.80
C HIS A 15 14.68 8.47 -3.19
N GLU A 16 13.43 8.56 -3.65
CA GLU A 16 12.41 7.57 -3.32
C GLU A 16 12.60 6.30 -4.16
N LEU A 17 13.07 5.24 -3.51
CA LEU A 17 13.22 3.93 -4.13
C LEU A 17 12.02 3.05 -3.82
N PRO A 18 11.33 2.46 -4.82
CA PRO A 18 10.25 1.53 -4.58
C PRO A 18 10.80 0.22 -4.01
N ILE A 19 10.29 -0.20 -2.85
CA ILE A 19 10.74 -1.40 -2.14
C ILE A 19 9.67 -2.50 -2.09
N ALA A 20 8.39 -2.17 -2.32
CA ALA A 20 7.33 -3.15 -2.44
C ALA A 20 6.16 -2.63 -3.27
N PHE A 21 5.44 -3.56 -3.93
CA PHE A 21 4.27 -3.27 -4.75
C PHE A 21 3.07 -4.06 -4.25
N MET A 22 1.89 -3.46 -4.33
CA MET A 22 0.62 -4.12 -4.07
C MET A 22 -0.31 -3.90 -5.26
N SER A 23 -0.97 -4.97 -5.70
CA SER A 23 -2.15 -4.89 -6.55
C SER A 23 -3.27 -5.75 -5.95
N TYR A 24 -4.50 -5.27 -6.03
CA TYR A 24 -5.66 -5.95 -5.47
C TYR A 24 -6.89 -5.75 -6.34
N ILE A 25 -7.48 -6.85 -6.78
CA ILE A 25 -8.72 -6.85 -7.54
C ILE A 25 -9.90 -6.76 -6.57
N LEU A 26 -10.73 -5.74 -6.73
CA LEU A 26 -11.91 -5.55 -5.90
C LEU A 26 -12.94 -6.66 -6.12
N LYS A 27 -13.50 -7.17 -5.02
CA LYS A 27 -14.59 -8.14 -4.99
C LYS A 27 -15.94 -7.47 -5.18
N ASN A 28 -16.97 -8.25 -5.49
CA ASN A 28 -18.33 -7.77 -5.79
C ASN A 28 -18.93 -6.81 -4.74
N HIS A 29 -18.62 -7.00 -3.45
CA HIS A 29 -19.10 -6.10 -2.39
C HIS A 29 -18.26 -4.81 -2.33
N GLU A 30 -16.94 -4.90 -2.52
CA GLU A 30 -16.01 -3.77 -2.47
C GLU A 30 -16.15 -2.84 -3.69
N LEU A 31 -16.66 -3.37 -4.81
CA LEU A 31 -17.01 -2.56 -5.98
C LEU A 31 -18.12 -1.54 -5.68
N LYS A 32 -18.99 -1.82 -4.70
CA LYS A 32 -20.10 -0.94 -4.30
C LYS A 32 -19.67 0.20 -3.38
N TYR A 33 -18.45 0.18 -2.85
CA TYR A 33 -17.91 1.27 -2.04
C TYR A 33 -17.89 2.57 -2.84
N THR A 34 -18.15 3.67 -2.12
CA THR A 34 -17.92 5.03 -2.60
C THR A 34 -16.45 5.22 -2.96
N MET A 35 -16.14 6.27 -3.72
CA MET A 35 -14.76 6.58 -4.09
C MET A 35 -13.88 6.79 -2.84
N MET A 36 -14.41 7.49 -1.82
CA MET A 36 -13.69 7.72 -0.56
C MET A 36 -13.43 6.42 0.20
N GLU A 37 -14.42 5.54 0.31
CA GLU A 37 -14.25 4.22 0.95
C GLU A 37 -13.24 3.35 0.20
N LYS A 38 -13.20 3.41 -1.15
CA LYS A 38 -12.19 2.71 -1.95
C LYS A 38 -10.78 3.20 -1.67
N HIS A 39 -10.57 4.52 -1.54
CA HIS A 39 -9.27 5.07 -1.17
C HIS A 39 -8.87 4.65 0.25
N ALA A 40 -9.77 4.77 1.23
CA ALA A 40 -9.49 4.34 2.61
C ALA A 40 -9.17 2.84 2.68
N PHE A 41 -9.94 2.02 1.94
CA PHE A 41 -9.72 0.59 1.85
C PHE A 41 -8.35 0.26 1.23
N ALA A 42 -7.94 0.99 0.19
CA ALA A 42 -6.61 0.84 -0.43
C ALA A 42 -5.49 1.11 0.58
N VAL A 43 -5.58 2.18 1.37
CA VAL A 43 -4.59 2.52 2.40
C VAL A 43 -4.51 1.41 3.46
N VAL A 44 -5.64 0.99 4.01
CA VAL A 44 -5.67 -0.07 5.03
C VAL A 44 -5.09 -1.39 4.50
N LYS A 45 -5.41 -1.74 3.25
CA LYS A 45 -4.89 -2.92 2.58
C LYS A 45 -3.38 -2.83 2.35
N ALA A 46 -2.89 -1.69 1.85
CA ALA A 46 -1.48 -1.45 1.62
C ALA A 46 -0.67 -1.53 2.92
N VAL A 47 -1.13 -0.88 3.99
CA VAL A 47 -0.46 -0.94 5.31
C VAL A 47 -0.40 -2.37 5.84
N LYS A 48 -1.48 -3.15 5.69
CA LYS A 48 -1.47 -4.57 6.09
C LYS A 48 -0.50 -5.40 5.25
N GLN A 49 -0.44 -5.19 3.93
CA GLN A 49 0.47 -5.89 3.02
C GLN A 49 1.93 -5.56 3.33
N PHE A 50 2.21 -4.29 3.58
CA PHE A 50 3.55 -3.76 3.80
C PHE A 50 4.01 -3.81 5.26
N ARG A 51 3.19 -4.36 6.16
CA ARG A 51 3.45 -4.41 7.60
C ARG A 51 4.84 -4.96 7.94
N PHE A 52 5.31 -5.98 7.23
CA PHE A 52 6.63 -6.56 7.46
C PHE A 52 7.76 -5.55 7.19
N TYR A 53 7.69 -4.81 6.06
CA TYR A 53 8.67 -3.78 5.71
C TYR A 53 8.60 -2.58 6.65
N ILE A 54 7.39 -2.16 7.04
CA ILE A 54 7.17 -1.00 7.90
C ILE A 54 7.64 -1.28 9.35
N LEU A 55 7.45 -2.50 9.87
CA LEU A 55 7.80 -2.83 11.25
C LEU A 55 9.26 -3.26 11.42
N ASN A 56 9.86 -3.88 10.41
CA ASN A 56 11.27 -4.26 10.46
C ASN A 56 12.23 -3.11 10.12
N SER A 57 11.73 -1.92 9.76
CA SER A 57 12.57 -0.76 9.42
C SER A 57 13.31 -0.14 10.62
N HIS A 58 13.09 -0.64 11.84
CA HIS A 58 13.66 -0.07 13.07
C HIS A 58 14.60 -1.01 13.85
N SER A 59 15.01 -2.15 13.27
CA SER A 59 15.89 -3.14 13.94
C SER A 59 17.23 -3.32 13.22
N THR A 60 18.02 -2.26 13.13
CA THR A 60 19.51 -2.30 13.09
C THR A 60 20.05 -0.92 13.34
#